data_AF-A0A6J6R2Y8-F1
#
_entry.id   AF-A0A6J6R2Y8-F1
#
_cell.length_a   1.000
_cell.length_b   1.000
_cell.length_c   1.000
_cell.angle_alpha   90.00
_cell.angle_beta   90.00
_cell.angle_gamma   90.00
#
_symmetry.space_group_name_H-M   'P 1'
#
loop_
_entity.id
_entity.type
_entity.pdbx_description
1 polymer ?
#
loop_
_entity_poly.entity_id
_entity_poly.type
_entity_poly.pdbx_seq_one_letter_code
_entity_poly.pdbx_strand_id
1 'polypeptide(L)' 'MREFISSGVISGGMIPKMAGCIRAIENGVGSVHLIDGRLPHVLLLELLTRAGVGTMVVSSQVENPQLLESTET' A
#
# COMPACT_ATOMS: atom_id res chain seq x y z
N MET A 1 2.92 -12.22 -0.55
CA MET A 1 3.00 -11.90 0.91
C MET A 1 3.61 -13.03 1.73
N ARG A 2 3.00 -14.23 1.76
CA ARG A 2 3.54 -15.39 2.49
C ARG A 2 4.98 -15.71 2.11
N GLU A 3 5.29 -15.61 0.82
CA GLU A 3 6.65 -15.77 0.29
C GLU A 3 7.66 -14.80 0.91
N PHE A 4 7.32 -13.50 0.99
CA PHE A 4 8.20 -12.48 1.62
C PHE A 4 8.40 -12.68 3.12
N ILE A 5 7.42 -13.27 3.81
CA ILE A 5 7.57 -13.66 5.21
C ILE A 5 8.48 -14.88 5.31
N SER A 6 8.28 -15.91 4.48
CA SER A 6 9.10 -17.13 4.49
C SER A 6 10.55 -16.88 4.05
N SER A 7 10.79 -15.93 3.15
CA SER A 7 12.15 -15.56 2.72
C SER A 7 12.87 -14.65 3.72
N GLY A 8 12.20 -14.18 4.77
CA GLY A 8 12.77 -13.30 5.79
C GLY A 8 12.82 -11.82 5.41
N VAL A 9 12.40 -11.45 4.20
CA VAL A 9 12.33 -10.04 3.75
C VAL A 9 11.41 -9.22 4.64
N ILE A 10 10.26 -9.79 5.03
CA ILE A 10 9.34 -9.21 6.02
C ILE A 10 9.59 -9.90 7.36
N SER A 11 10.11 -9.15 8.32
CA SER A 11 10.50 -9.68 9.63
C SER A 11 10.18 -8.72 10.78
N GLY A 12 10.27 -9.23 12.01
CA GLY A 12 10.09 -8.46 13.25
C GLY A 12 8.72 -7.75 13.32
N GLY A 13 8.75 -6.48 13.72
CA GLY A 13 7.55 -5.64 13.84
C GLY A 13 6.82 -5.37 12.53
N MET A 14 7.39 -5.73 11.38
CA MET A 14 6.70 -5.60 10.09
C MET A 14 5.64 -6.70 9.90
N ILE A 15 5.84 -7.89 10.46
CA ILE A 15 4.86 -8.99 10.37
C ILE A 15 3.46 -8.58 10.86
N PRO A 16 3.28 -8.01 12.07
CA PRO A 16 1.95 -7.59 12.52
C PRO A 16 1.40 -6.39 11.72
N LYS A 17 2.26 -5.53 11.15
CA LYS A 17 1.82 -4.45 10.24
C LYS A 17 1.22 -5.03 8.97
N MET A 18 1.92 -5.98 8.34
CA MET A 18 1.44 -6.63 7.13
C MET A 18 0.18 -7.46 7.37
N ALA A 19 0.10 -8.16 8.51
CA ALA A 19 -1.12 -8.88 8.89
C ALA A 19 -2.34 -7.94 9.01
N GLY A 20 -2.16 -6.75 9.59
CA GLY A 20 -3.21 -5.73 9.64
C GLY A 20 -3.62 -5.22 8.26
N CYS A 21 -2.65 -5.02 7.36
CA CYS A 21 -2.92 -4.59 5.98
C CYS A 21 -3.73 -5.63 5.20
N ILE A 22 -3.34 -6.90 5.30
CA ILE A 22 -4.07 -8.01 4.67
C ILE A 22 -5.50 -8.05 5.19
N ARG A 23 -5.68 -7.98 6.52
CA ARG A 23 -7.02 -7.95 7.12
C ARG A 23 -7.86 -6.78 6.59
N ALA A 24 -7.29 -5.58 6.46
CA ALA A 24 -8.01 -4.43 5.92
C ALA A 24 -8.49 -4.68 4.47
N ILE A 25 -7.61 -5.19 3.61
CA ILE A 25 -7.93 -5.55 2.23
C ILE A 25 -9.02 -6.63 2.17
N GLU A 26 -8.91 -7.69 2.99
CA GLU A 26 -9.92 -8.76 3.08
C GLU A 26 -11.29 -8.26 3.57
N ASN A 27 -11.33 -7.13 4.27
CA ASN A 27 -12.56 -6.47 4.73
C ASN A 27 -13.04 -5.35 3.78
N GLY A 28 -12.56 -5.32 2.53
CA GLY A 28 -13.08 -4.45 1.48
C GLY A 28 -12.35 -3.12 1.30
N VAL A 29 -11.21 -2.91 1.97
CA VAL A 29 -10.35 -1.76 1.66
C VAL A 29 -9.70 -1.97 0.28
N GLY A 30 -9.76 -0.97 -0.60
CA GLY A 30 -9.22 -1.06 -1.96
C GLY A 30 -7.69 -1.09 -2.02
N SER A 31 -7.04 -0.25 -1.23
CA SER A 31 -5.58 -0.19 -1.11
C SER A 31 -5.13 0.20 0.31
N VAL A 32 -3.95 -0.26 0.70
CA VAL A 32 -3.26 0.13 1.93
C VAL A 32 -1.86 0.59 1.58
N HIS A 33 -1.43 1.72 2.15
CA HIS A 33 -0.16 2.35 1.85
C HIS A 33 0.73 2.32 3.10
N LEU A 34 1.88 1.63 3.03
CA LEU A 34 2.92 1.69 4.05
C LEU A 34 3.91 2.79 3.70
N ILE A 35 4.00 3.81 4.55
CA ILE A 35 4.83 4.99 4.33
C ILE A 35 5.81 5.21 5.49
N ASP A 36 6.94 5.87 5.21
CA ASP A 36 7.88 6.31 6.24
C ASP A 36 7.45 7.66 6.85
N GLY A 37 6.85 7.60 8.04
CA GLY A 37 6.39 8.79 8.78
C GLY A 37 7.47 9.80 9.15
N ARG A 38 8.76 9.46 9.00
CA ARG A 38 9.87 10.39 9.27
C ARG A 38 10.11 11.38 8.14
N LEU A 39 9.59 11.10 6.93
CA LEU A 39 9.71 12.00 5.79
C LEU A 39 8.71 13.16 5.94
N PRO A 40 9.15 14.43 5.85
CA PRO A 40 8.25 15.57 5.86
C PRO A 40 7.20 15.46 4.74
N HIS A 41 5.95 15.79 5.06
CA HIS A 41 4.83 15.80 4.11
C HIS A 41 4.56 14.45 3.42
N VAL A 42 4.99 13.33 3.99
CA VAL A 42 4.86 11.98 3.38
C VAL A 42 3.42 11.64 2.96
N LEU A 43 2.41 12.11 3.69
CA LEU A 43 1.01 11.89 3.33
C LEU A 43 0.63 12.59 2.02
N LEU A 44 1.08 13.84 1.84
CA LEU A 44 0.82 14.59 0.61
C LEU A 44 1.58 13.98 -0.55
N LEU A 45 2.83 13.56 -0.33
CA LEU A 45 3.63 12.89 -1.35
C LEU A 45 2.99 11.58 -1.80
N GLU A 46 2.54 10.74 -0.86
CA GLU A 46 1.92 9.46 -1.20
C GLU A 46 0.57 9.61 -1.91
N LEU A 47 -0.24 10.59 -1.51
CA LEU A 47 -1.59 10.75 -2.06
C LEU A 47 -1.65 11.60 -3.32
N LEU A 48 -0.77 12.59 -3.45
CA LEU A 48 -0.85 13.61 -4.51
C LEU A 48 0.28 13.50 -5.53
N THR A 49 1.14 12.47 -5.44
CA THR A 49 2.17 12.22 -6.45
C THR A 49 2.07 10.81 -6.99
N ARG A 50 2.29 10.69 -8.31
CA ARG A 50 2.25 9.40 -9.00
C ARG A 50 3.43 8.50 -8.69
N ALA A 51 4.52 9.07 -8.20
CA ALA A 51 5.71 8.32 -7.83
C ALA A 51 5.38 7.35 -6.68
N GLY A 52 4.60 7.80 -5.69
CA GLY A 52 4.47 7.13 -4.41
C GLY A 52 5.82 7.09 -3.69
N VAL A 53 5.82 7.26 -2.38
CA VAL A 53 7.05 7.18 -1.56
C VAL A 53 7.05 5.95 -0.65
N GLY A 54 5.97 5.17 -0.66
CA GLY A 54 5.77 3.98 0.15
C GLY A 54 5.62 2.67 -0.62
N THR A 55 5.20 1.64 0.11
CA THR A 55 4.76 0.35 -0.44
C THR A 55 3.24 0.31 -0.45
N MET A 56 2.65 0.17 -1.63
CA MET A 56 1.21 0.02 -1.79
C MET A 56 0.82 -1.46 -1.91
N VAL A 57 -0.16 -1.88 -1.11
CA VAL A 57 -0.82 -3.18 -1.20
C VAL A 57 -2.23 -2.95 -1.74
N VAL A 58 -2.57 -3.56 -2.87
CA VAL A 58 -3.86 -3.42 -3.53
C VAL A 58 -4.67 -4.71 -3.44
N SER A 59 -5.99 -4.59 -3.34
CA SER A 59 -6.88 -5.74 -3.53
C SER A 59 -6.87 -6.15 -5.00
N SER A 60 -6.95 -7.45 -5.28
CA SER A 60 -7.02 -7.96 -6.66
C SER A 60 -8.34 -7.65 -7.36
N GLN A 61 -9.30 -7.05 -6.65
CA GLN A 61 -10.63 -6.69 -7.13
C GLN A 61 -10.68 -5.25 -7.66
N VAL A 62 -9.56 -4.50 -7.58
CA VAL A 62 -9.43 -3.21 -8.24
C VAL A 62 -9.20 -3.46 -9.74
N GLU A 63 -10.29 -3.62 -10.49
CA GLU A 63 -10.28 -3.63 -11.95
C GLU A 63 -9.88 -2.23 -12.45
N ASN A 64 -8.64 -2.15 -12.94
CA ASN A 64 -8.04 -1.02 -13.65
C ASN A 64 -7.56 0.20 -12.81
N PRO A 65 -6.29 0.20 -12.35
CA PRO A 65 -5.63 1.38 -11.77
C PRO A 65 -5.53 2.60 -12.71
N GLN A 66 -5.71 2.42 -14.04
CA GLN A 66 -5.59 3.51 -15.03
C GLN A 66 -6.87 4.38 -15.13
N LEU A 67 -7.99 3.99 -14.52
CA LEU A 67 -9.21 4.83 -14.48
C LEU A 67 -9.09 6.06 -13.58
N LEU A 68 -7.99 6.21 -12.83
CA LEU A 68 -7.66 7.43 -12.10
C LEU A 68 -7.04 8.51 -13.03
N GLU A 69 -6.66 8.17 -14.27
CA GLU A 69 -6.01 9.10 -15.21
C GLU A 69 -7.00 9.84 -16.14
N SER A 70 -8.28 9.46 -16.17
CA SER A 70 -9.28 10.04 -17.09
C SER A 70 -10.12 11.17 -16.49
N THR A 71 -9.69 11.73 -15.35
CA THR A 71 -10.33 12.93 -14.77
C THR A 71 -9.42 14.14 -14.87
N GLU A 72 -8.76 14.30 -16.01
CA GLU A 72 -8.19 15.59 -16.42
C GLU A 72 -8.79 15.90 -17.80
N THR A 73 -9.67 16.91 -17.82
CA THR A 73 -10.14 17.60 -19.03
C THR A 73 -8.95 18.28 -19.72
#